data_AF-M0E7Z2-F1
#
_entry.id   AF-M0E7Z2-F1
#
_cell.length_a   1.000
_cell.length_b   1.000
_cell.length_c   1.000
_cell.angle_alpha   90.00
_cell.angle_beta   90.00
_cell.angle_gamma   90.00
#
_symmetry.space_group_name_H-M   'P 1'
#
loop_
_entity.id
_entity.type
_entity.pdbx_description
1 polymer ?
#
loop_
_entity_poly.entity_id
_entity_poly.type
_entity_poly.pdbx_seq_one_letter_code
_entity_poly.pdbx_strand_id
1 'polypeptide(L)'
;MTDRTTDLDALDRRTYLQATGAAALGVAGLAGCVGRATGTLATAVTDQPADIGDFESLVVTIEGIWLGSEGAEGGAEGTETDGENATDSGSDDGNATDSDGDDGNATDGGGDDADTGDEEGDDADGREYHEFDEPQEADLVELQNGETQLIDERELRTGEYPFLQLDVSAVDGTLTDGSDATVDLPGNAPLKFNEPFEIRENTRTTFTADFAPVLRGNGRYLLRPVPSGIEVDYGETDGDSGAGDGADDETDGTNESDDGSGGGAE
;
A
#
# COMPACT_ATOMS: atom_id res chain seq x y z
N MET A 1 65.12 -5.57 -6.74
CA MET A 1 63.97 -6.46 -6.90
C MET A 1 62.72 -5.65 -6.66
N THR A 2 61.90 -5.48 -7.69
CA THR A 2 60.56 -4.89 -7.64
C THR A 2 59.66 -5.87 -8.38
N ASP A 3 58.67 -6.42 -7.68
CA ASP A 3 57.48 -7.12 -8.19
C ASP A 3 56.47 -7.02 -7.02
N ARG A 4 55.34 -6.31 -7.09
CA ARG A 4 54.14 -6.33 -7.95
C ARG A 4 53.09 -7.38 -7.51
N THR A 5 51.96 -6.82 -7.03
CA THR A 5 50.55 -7.28 -7.04
C THR A 5 50.10 -8.55 -6.32
N THR A 6 49.13 -8.35 -5.42
CA THR A 6 47.75 -8.91 -5.39
C THR A 6 46.97 -8.06 -4.37
N ASP A 7 46.01 -7.20 -4.70
CA ASP A 7 44.68 -7.40 -5.32
C ASP A 7 43.82 -8.41 -4.55
N LEU A 8 42.82 -7.90 -3.82
CA LEU A 8 41.52 -8.53 -3.57
C LEU A 8 40.49 -7.46 -3.18
N ASP A 9 39.66 -7.13 -4.17
CA ASP A 9 38.22 -6.85 -4.10
C ASP A 9 37.71 -5.74 -3.18
N ALA A 10 37.79 -4.51 -3.71
CA ALA A 10 36.71 -3.55 -3.57
C ALA A 10 35.51 -4.03 -4.39
N LEU A 11 34.52 -4.63 -3.73
CA LEU A 11 33.23 -4.97 -4.35
C LEU A 11 32.53 -3.67 -4.74
N ASP A 12 32.61 -3.38 -6.03
CA ASP A 12 31.97 -2.27 -6.71
C ASP A 12 30.45 -2.47 -6.67
N ARG A 13 29.79 -1.59 -5.91
CA ARG A 13 28.33 -1.46 -5.73
C ARG A 13 27.54 -1.18 -7.03
N ARG A 14 28.13 -1.31 -8.21
CA ARG A 14 27.47 -1.08 -9.51
C ARG A 14 27.03 -2.36 -10.22
N THR A 15 27.19 -3.54 -9.61
CA THR A 15 26.76 -4.82 -10.19
C THR A 15 25.55 -5.37 -9.46
N TYR A 16 24.44 -4.63 -9.42
CA TYR A 16 23.14 -5.18 -8.98
C TYR A 16 21.96 -4.85 -9.89
N LEU A 17 22.13 -4.04 -10.95
CA LEU A 17 21.03 -3.62 -11.83
C LEU A 17 21.07 -4.24 -13.23
N GLN A 18 21.67 -5.44 -13.37
CA GLN A 18 21.79 -6.09 -14.68
C GLN A 18 21.29 -7.54 -14.67
N ALA A 19 20.09 -7.77 -14.13
CA ALA A 19 19.29 -8.97 -14.35
C ALA A 19 17.88 -8.72 -13.81
N THR A 20 17.03 -7.98 -14.53
CA THR A 20 15.85 -8.50 -15.24
C THR A 20 15.36 -7.31 -16.07
N GLY A 21 15.54 -7.23 -17.39
CA GLY A 21 14.94 -8.13 -18.38
C GLY A 21 13.83 -7.36 -19.10
N ALA A 22 14.21 -6.42 -19.97
CA ALA A 22 13.32 -5.54 -20.72
C ALA A 22 12.24 -6.30 -21.52
N ALA A 23 10.97 -5.97 -21.28
CA ALA A 23 9.88 -6.27 -22.19
C ALA A 23 9.70 -5.08 -23.15
N ALA A 24 10.18 -5.21 -24.39
CA ALA A 24 9.86 -4.26 -25.46
C ALA A 24 8.43 -4.51 -25.94
N LEU A 25 7.46 -3.72 -25.47
CA LEU A 25 6.10 -3.71 -26.02
C LEU A 25 6.01 -2.68 -27.16
N GLY A 26 5.99 -3.19 -28.39
CA GLY A 26 5.79 -2.38 -29.59
C GLY A 26 4.38 -1.78 -29.64
N VAL A 27 4.31 -0.48 -29.91
CA VAL A 27 3.03 0.25 -30.06
C VAL A 27 2.37 -0.15 -31.39
N ALA A 28 1.49 -1.14 -31.33
CA ALA A 28 0.49 -1.40 -32.36
C ALA A 28 -0.82 -0.74 -31.93
N GLY A 29 -1.33 0.20 -32.74
CA GLY A 29 -2.58 0.90 -32.46
C GLY A 29 -3.79 -0.06 -32.36
N LEU A 30 -4.63 0.13 -31.34
CA LEU A 30 -5.87 -0.60 -31.15
C LEU A 30 -7.02 0.36 -30.85
N ALA A 31 -8.04 0.29 -31.68
CA ALA A 31 -9.36 0.79 -31.37
C ALA A 31 -9.96 -0.08 -30.23
N GLY A 32 -10.41 0.55 -29.14
CA GLY A 32 -11.24 -0.07 -28.10
C GLY A 32 -10.55 -1.13 -27.22
N CYS A 33 -9.79 -0.69 -26.22
CA CYS A 33 -9.33 -1.54 -25.10
C CYS A 33 -9.68 -0.83 -23.79
N VAL A 34 -10.90 -1.03 -23.28
CA VAL A 34 -11.21 -0.75 -21.89
C VAL A 34 -10.71 -1.99 -21.11
N GLY A 35 -9.66 -1.84 -20.30
CA GLY A 35 -9.24 -2.90 -19.35
C GLY A 35 -7.94 -3.66 -19.66
N ARG A 36 -6.85 -2.97 -20.07
CA ARG A 36 -5.52 -3.62 -20.16
C ARG A 36 -4.34 -2.78 -19.70
N ALA A 37 -4.62 -1.57 -19.26
CA ALA A 37 -3.58 -0.70 -18.80
C ALA A 37 -3.37 -0.85 -17.30
N THR A 38 -2.13 -0.72 -16.86
CA THR A 38 -1.73 -0.85 -15.47
C THR A 38 -1.09 0.44 -14.98
N GLY A 39 -1.27 0.70 -13.69
CA GLY A 39 -0.54 1.71 -12.93
C GLY A 39 0.12 1.06 -11.71
N THR A 40 0.97 1.82 -11.03
CA THR A 40 1.65 1.34 -9.82
C THR A 40 0.95 1.90 -8.60
N LEU A 41 0.52 1.03 -7.68
CA LEU A 41 0.10 1.41 -6.34
C LEU A 41 1.27 1.17 -5.38
N ALA A 42 1.67 2.23 -4.69
CA ALA A 42 2.59 2.18 -3.56
C ALA A 42 1.78 2.42 -2.28
N THR A 43 1.75 1.46 -1.38
CA THR A 43 1.04 1.58 -0.10
C THR A 43 2.06 1.89 0.98
N ALA A 44 1.87 3.01 1.66
CA ALA A 44 2.69 3.44 2.78
C ALA A 44 1.86 3.57 4.05
N VAL A 45 2.52 3.52 5.20
CA VAL A 45 1.89 3.69 6.52
C VAL A 45 2.57 4.80 7.30
N THR A 46 1.80 5.47 8.15
CA THR A 46 2.26 6.51 9.09
C THR A 46 1.44 6.47 10.38
N ASP A 47 1.84 7.27 11.37
CA ASP A 47 1.17 7.39 12.66
C ASP A 47 0.74 8.83 12.95
N GLN A 48 -0.46 8.96 13.53
CA GLN A 48 -1.01 10.21 14.02
C GLN A 48 -0.73 10.32 15.53
N PRO A 49 -0.34 11.51 16.01
CA PRO A 49 -0.23 11.76 17.44
C PRO A 49 -1.58 11.54 18.13
N ALA A 50 -1.69 10.42 18.84
CA ALA A 50 -2.79 10.09 19.74
C ALA A 50 -2.20 9.62 21.08
N ASP A 51 -2.48 8.39 21.51
CA ASP A 51 -1.87 7.78 22.71
C ASP A 51 -0.57 7.03 22.38
N ILE A 52 0.01 7.26 21.19
CA ILE A 52 1.27 6.64 20.74
C ILE A 52 2.45 6.94 21.68
N GLY A 53 2.41 8.08 22.37
CA GLY A 53 3.43 8.49 23.32
C GLY A 53 3.56 7.61 24.58
N ASP A 54 2.58 6.71 24.81
CA ASP A 54 2.65 5.73 25.90
C ASP A 54 3.52 4.51 25.54
N PHE A 55 3.84 4.33 24.26
CA PHE A 55 4.58 3.18 23.72
C PHE A 55 6.08 3.47 23.58
N GLU A 56 6.89 2.47 23.92
CA GLU A 56 8.31 2.39 23.52
C GLU A 56 8.43 1.81 22.11
N SER A 57 7.58 0.85 21.75
CA SER A 57 7.45 0.29 20.39
C SER A 57 6.00 -0.12 20.14
N LEU A 58 5.53 0.04 18.91
CA LEU A 58 4.21 -0.42 18.48
C LEU A 58 4.32 -1.02 17.08
N VAL A 59 4.63 -2.30 17.02
CA VAL A 59 4.85 -3.01 15.76
C VAL A 59 3.54 -3.57 15.24
N VAL A 60 3.23 -3.28 13.98
CA VAL A 60 2.06 -3.78 13.27
C VAL A 60 2.54 -4.73 12.16
N THR A 61 1.97 -5.93 12.11
CA THR A 61 2.26 -6.92 11.06
C THR A 61 1.12 -6.97 10.05
N ILE A 62 1.44 -6.75 8.78
CA ILE A 62 0.50 -6.61 7.67
C ILE A 62 0.73 -7.74 6.67
N GLU A 63 -0.31 -8.49 6.32
CA GLU A 63 -0.23 -9.66 5.43
C GLU A 63 -0.63 -9.35 3.98
N GLY A 64 -1.43 -8.30 3.78
CA GLY A 64 -1.94 -7.96 2.48
C GLY A 64 -2.83 -6.73 2.49
N ILE A 65 -3.37 -6.42 1.31
CA ILE A 65 -4.35 -5.35 1.13
C ILE A 65 -5.62 -5.87 0.47
N TRP A 66 -6.73 -5.22 0.78
CA TRP A 66 -8.00 -5.39 0.11
C TRP A 66 -8.33 -4.11 -0.66
N LEU A 67 -8.69 -4.24 -1.93
CA LEU A 67 -9.07 -3.11 -2.76
C LEU A 67 -10.54 -3.20 -3.15
N GLY A 68 -11.30 -2.12 -2.90
CA GLY A 68 -12.68 -2.05 -3.37
C GLY A 68 -12.73 -1.97 -4.89
N SER A 69 -13.61 -2.74 -5.53
CA SER A 69 -13.91 -2.57 -6.95
C SER A 69 -14.86 -1.39 -7.20
N GLU A 70 -14.97 -0.94 -8.44
CA GLU A 70 -15.90 0.13 -8.83
C GLU A 70 -17.35 -0.32 -8.55
N GLY A 71 -18.02 0.34 -7.59
CA GLY A 71 -19.36 -0.02 -7.13
C GLY A 71 -19.39 -0.83 -5.82
N ALA A 72 -18.24 -1.17 -5.25
CA ALA A 72 -18.16 -1.71 -3.89
C ALA A 72 -18.66 -0.67 -2.88
N GLU A 73 -19.47 -1.11 -1.92
CA GLU A 73 -19.97 -0.20 -0.89
C GLU A 73 -18.82 0.20 0.06
N GLY A 74 -18.39 1.45 -0.06
CA GLY A 74 -17.59 2.17 0.93
C GLY A 74 -18.37 2.39 2.21
N GLY A 75 -18.84 1.31 2.85
CA GLY A 75 -19.59 1.37 4.10
C GLY A 75 -18.78 2.08 5.18
N ALA A 76 -19.22 3.28 5.52
CA ALA A 76 -18.74 4.04 6.66
C ALA A 76 -19.37 3.49 7.94
N GLU A 77 -18.87 2.35 8.42
CA GLU A 77 -19.15 1.92 9.80
C GLU A 77 -18.16 2.64 10.73
N GLY A 78 -18.29 3.96 10.78
CA GLY A 78 -17.67 4.78 11.80
C GLY A 78 -18.26 4.40 13.15
N THR A 79 -17.42 3.84 14.03
CA THR A 79 -17.74 3.53 15.41
C THR A 79 -18.13 4.79 16.18
N GLU A 80 -19.43 5.08 16.22
CA GLU A 80 -20.00 6.03 17.17
C GLU A 80 -19.86 5.44 18.57
N THR A 81 -19.02 6.08 19.38
CA THR A 81 -18.90 5.84 20.81
C THR A 81 -20.18 6.27 21.50
N ASP A 82 -20.84 5.36 22.21
CA ASP A 82 -21.68 5.73 23.35
C ASP A 82 -21.30 4.88 24.56
N GLY A 83 -20.48 5.48 25.42
CA GLY A 83 -20.16 4.95 26.73
C GLY A 83 -21.22 5.38 27.72
N GLU A 84 -22.10 4.46 28.10
CA GLU A 84 -23.01 4.66 29.23
C GLU A 84 -23.12 3.41 30.10
N ASN A 85 -22.35 3.46 31.20
CA ASN A 85 -22.78 3.11 32.54
C ASN A 85 -23.20 1.66 32.87
N ALA A 86 -22.30 0.98 33.58
CA ALA A 86 -22.58 -0.22 34.34
C ALA A 86 -23.68 0.00 35.39
N THR A 87 -24.76 -0.76 35.32
CA THR A 87 -25.54 -1.15 36.51
C THR A 87 -25.95 -2.61 36.42
N ASP A 88 -25.31 -3.40 37.27
CA ASP A 88 -25.70 -4.70 37.78
C ASP A 88 -27.15 -4.70 38.33
N SER A 89 -27.96 -5.67 37.93
CA SER A 89 -28.85 -6.42 38.84
C SER A 89 -29.76 -7.41 38.10
N GLY A 90 -29.68 -8.67 38.54
CA GLY A 90 -30.89 -9.43 38.87
C GLY A 90 -31.31 -10.57 37.92
N SER A 91 -31.25 -11.79 38.46
CA SER A 91 -31.98 -13.00 38.06
C SER A 91 -33.36 -12.79 37.42
N ASP A 92 -33.76 -13.66 36.49
CA ASP A 92 -34.80 -14.68 36.76
C ASP A 92 -34.92 -15.72 35.63
N ASP A 93 -35.38 -16.88 36.07
CA ASP A 93 -35.60 -18.16 35.40
C ASP A 93 -36.50 -18.16 34.14
N GLY A 94 -36.14 -19.04 33.21
CA GLY A 94 -37.01 -20.10 32.68
C GLY A 94 -38.15 -19.73 31.73
N ASN A 95 -38.09 -20.24 30.49
CA ASN A 95 -39.23 -20.94 29.88
C ASN A 95 -38.80 -21.72 28.62
N ALA A 96 -39.03 -23.04 28.62
CA ALA A 96 -38.94 -23.89 27.45
C ALA A 96 -40.13 -23.65 26.52
N THR A 97 -39.93 -23.77 25.20
CA THR A 97 -40.98 -24.28 24.30
C THR A 97 -40.33 -24.89 23.05
N ASP A 98 -40.45 -26.21 22.94
CA ASP A 98 -40.32 -26.96 21.70
C ASP A 98 -41.36 -26.49 20.68
N SER A 99 -41.00 -26.51 19.40
CA SER A 99 -41.95 -26.73 18.30
C SER A 99 -41.22 -27.28 17.08
N ASP A 100 -41.39 -28.59 16.88
CA ASP A 100 -41.16 -29.31 15.65
C ASP A 100 -42.01 -28.74 14.50
N GLY A 101 -41.42 -28.67 13.30
CA GLY A 101 -42.08 -28.21 12.08
C GLY A 101 -41.33 -28.70 10.83
N ASP A 102 -41.60 -29.95 10.49
CA ASP A 102 -41.36 -30.64 9.22
C ASP A 102 -42.04 -29.90 8.05
N ASP A 103 -41.32 -29.71 6.92
CA ASP A 103 -41.77 -30.05 5.56
C ASP A 103 -40.80 -29.52 4.49
N GLY A 104 -40.42 -30.40 3.57
CA GLY A 104 -39.31 -30.20 2.63
C GLY A 104 -39.66 -29.55 1.29
N ASN A 105 -38.61 -29.34 0.49
CA ASN A 105 -38.71 -29.33 -0.96
C ASN A 105 -37.35 -29.69 -1.59
N ALA A 106 -37.35 -30.75 -2.39
CA ALA A 106 -36.20 -31.22 -3.15
C ALA A 106 -36.12 -30.50 -4.51
N THR A 107 -34.91 -30.14 -4.94
CA THR A 107 -34.54 -30.12 -6.36
C THR A 107 -33.09 -30.53 -6.50
N ASP A 108 -32.91 -31.81 -6.82
CA ASP A 108 -31.76 -32.35 -7.54
C ASP A 108 -31.77 -31.81 -8.97
N GLY A 109 -30.61 -31.39 -9.46
CA GLY A 109 -30.46 -30.73 -10.74
C GLY A 109 -28.99 -30.55 -11.08
N GLY A 110 -28.29 -31.66 -11.26
CA GLY A 110 -26.93 -31.67 -11.80
C GLY A 110 -26.84 -30.98 -13.16
N GLY A 111 -25.77 -30.22 -13.34
CA GLY A 111 -25.34 -29.61 -14.59
C GLY A 111 -23.86 -29.31 -14.48
N ASP A 112 -23.03 -30.29 -14.85
CA ASP A 112 -21.65 -30.07 -15.24
C ASP A 112 -21.65 -29.18 -16.51
N ASP A 113 -21.19 -27.94 -16.38
CA ASP A 113 -20.67 -27.18 -17.51
C ASP A 113 -19.38 -26.49 -17.04
N ALA A 114 -18.28 -26.98 -17.59
CA ALA A 114 -16.98 -26.38 -17.43
C ALA A 114 -16.96 -25.05 -18.20
N ASP A 115 -16.80 -23.94 -17.49
CA ASP A 115 -16.32 -22.70 -18.09
C ASP A 115 -15.02 -22.26 -17.41
N THR A 116 -14.16 -21.69 -18.24
CA THR A 116 -12.71 -21.64 -18.06
C THR A 116 -12.32 -20.19 -17.80
N GLY A 117 -11.60 -19.94 -16.71
CA GLY A 117 -10.63 -18.84 -16.62
C GLY A 117 -11.07 -17.60 -15.83
N ASP A 118 -10.19 -17.24 -14.90
CA ASP A 118 -10.14 -16.01 -14.10
C ASP A 118 -11.06 -15.94 -12.88
N GLU A 119 -10.77 -16.80 -11.89
CA GLU A 119 -11.15 -16.52 -10.49
C GLU A 119 -10.13 -15.51 -9.91
N GLU A 120 -10.15 -14.28 -10.41
CA GLU A 120 -9.61 -13.15 -9.64
C GLU A 120 -10.53 -13.05 -8.41
N GLY A 121 -9.96 -13.20 -7.22
CA GLY A 121 -10.68 -13.44 -5.97
C GLY A 121 -11.52 -12.25 -5.51
N ASP A 122 -12.64 -12.02 -6.18
CA ASP A 122 -13.67 -11.08 -5.75
C ASP A 122 -14.39 -11.67 -4.53
N ASP A 123 -14.13 -11.09 -3.35
CA ASP A 123 -14.93 -11.34 -2.17
C ASP A 123 -16.38 -10.95 -2.43
N ALA A 124 -17.32 -11.60 -1.73
CA ALA A 124 -18.76 -11.35 -1.86
C ALA A 124 -19.17 -9.87 -1.63
N ASP A 125 -18.27 -9.07 -1.05
CA ASP A 125 -18.42 -7.63 -0.79
C ASP A 125 -17.87 -6.73 -1.92
N GLY A 126 -17.47 -7.30 -3.07
CA GLY A 126 -16.97 -6.56 -4.22
C GLY A 126 -15.57 -5.97 -4.01
N ARG A 127 -14.69 -6.68 -3.29
CA ARG A 127 -13.29 -6.30 -3.07
C ARG A 127 -12.36 -7.42 -3.53
N GLU A 128 -11.19 -7.05 -3.98
CA GLU A 128 -10.14 -7.98 -4.42
C GLU A 128 -9.04 -8.06 -3.35
N TYR A 129 -8.60 -9.28 -3.01
CA TYR A 129 -7.48 -9.48 -2.08
C TYR A 129 -6.14 -9.53 -2.79
N HIS A 130 -5.15 -8.92 -2.15
CA HIS A 130 -3.81 -8.74 -2.65
C HIS A 130 -2.83 -9.08 -1.51
N GLU A 131 -2.48 -10.36 -1.42
CA GLU A 131 -1.48 -10.85 -0.47
C GLU A 131 -0.09 -10.25 -0.75
N PHE A 132 0.72 -10.10 0.30
CA PHE A 132 2.13 -9.74 0.20
C PHE A 132 2.99 -10.99 0.03
N ASP A 133 4.14 -10.85 -0.65
CA ASP A 133 5.09 -11.96 -0.77
C ASP A 133 5.57 -12.45 0.61
N GLU A 134 5.75 -11.50 1.54
CA GLU A 134 6.11 -11.72 2.94
C GLU A 134 5.36 -10.70 3.82
N PRO A 135 4.92 -11.06 5.04
CA PRO A 135 4.32 -10.11 5.96
C PRO A 135 5.27 -8.95 6.25
N GLN A 136 4.71 -7.74 6.30
CA GLN A 136 5.46 -6.51 6.49
C GLN A 136 5.25 -5.97 7.89
N GLU A 137 6.33 -5.55 8.53
CA GLU A 137 6.30 -5.00 9.88
C GLU A 137 6.62 -3.51 9.85
N ALA A 138 5.82 -2.72 10.59
CA ALA A 138 6.03 -1.29 10.75
C ALA A 138 5.89 -0.91 12.22
N ASP A 139 6.91 -0.25 12.78
CA ASP A 139 6.86 0.30 14.14
C ASP A 139 6.30 1.73 14.09
N LEU A 140 5.05 1.90 14.50
CA LEU A 140 4.35 3.19 14.46
C LEU A 140 5.04 4.26 15.31
N VAL A 141 5.78 3.87 16.36
CA VAL A 141 6.53 4.82 17.19
C VAL A 141 7.66 5.47 16.37
N GLU A 142 8.25 4.76 15.41
CA GLU A 142 9.29 5.27 14.52
C GLU A 142 8.72 6.15 13.39
N LEU A 143 7.41 6.05 13.11
CA LEU A 143 6.72 6.77 12.03
C LEU A 143 6.07 8.08 12.47
N GLN A 144 6.32 8.51 13.70
CA GLN A 144 5.82 9.78 14.22
C GLN A 144 6.44 10.97 13.48
N ASN A 145 5.74 12.12 13.52
CA ASN A 145 6.16 13.40 12.94
C ASN A 145 6.16 13.45 11.40
N GLY A 146 5.30 12.65 10.75
CA GLY A 146 5.15 12.64 9.30
C GLY A 146 6.18 11.77 8.58
N GLU A 147 6.86 10.90 9.31
CA GLU A 147 7.66 9.83 8.70
C GLU A 147 6.72 8.74 8.18
N THR A 148 7.09 8.12 7.06
CA THR A 148 6.25 7.12 6.38
C THR A 148 7.09 5.90 6.01
N GLN A 149 6.51 4.71 6.11
CA GLN A 149 7.15 3.47 5.66
C GLN A 149 6.37 2.86 4.50
N LEU A 150 7.06 2.56 3.40
CA LEU A 150 6.49 1.78 2.30
C LEU A 150 6.36 0.31 2.73
N ILE A 151 5.15 -0.23 2.63
CA ILE A 151 4.86 -1.63 2.97
C ILE A 151 4.62 -2.47 1.72
N ASP A 152 4.15 -1.88 0.63
CA ASP A 152 3.85 -2.65 -0.58
C ASP A 152 3.95 -1.75 -1.82
N GLU A 153 4.38 -2.34 -2.93
CA GLU A 153 4.38 -1.71 -4.24
C GLU A 153 4.03 -2.75 -5.30
N ARG A 154 2.94 -2.52 -6.04
CA ARG A 154 2.44 -3.47 -7.04
C ARG A 154 1.83 -2.80 -8.25
N GLU A 155 1.82 -3.54 -9.37
CA GLU A 155 1.11 -3.15 -10.58
C GLU A 155 -0.35 -3.61 -10.52
N LEU A 156 -1.27 -2.69 -10.74
CA LEU A 156 -2.71 -2.95 -10.69
C LEU A 156 -3.40 -2.38 -11.92
N ARG A 157 -4.61 -2.88 -12.18
CA ARG A 157 -5.46 -2.39 -13.27
C ARG A 157 -5.78 -0.91 -13.03
N THR A 158 -5.80 -0.12 -14.10
CA THR A 158 -6.26 1.26 -13.98
C THR A 158 -7.75 1.33 -13.69
N GLY A 159 -8.14 2.24 -12.81
CA GLY A 159 -9.54 2.42 -12.40
C GLY A 159 -9.67 3.29 -11.15
N GLU A 160 -10.92 3.57 -10.78
CA GLU A 160 -11.25 4.22 -9.51
C GLU A 160 -11.51 3.16 -8.43
N TYR A 161 -10.82 3.31 -7.31
CA TYR A 161 -10.91 2.43 -6.15
C TYR A 161 -11.54 3.22 -5.00
N PRO A 162 -12.70 2.84 -4.46
CA PRO A 162 -13.41 3.62 -3.45
C PRO A 162 -12.80 3.53 -2.05
N PHE A 163 -12.02 2.50 -1.76
CA PHE A 163 -11.34 2.30 -0.49
C PHE A 163 -10.18 1.31 -0.61
N LEU A 164 -9.27 1.39 0.36
CA LEU A 164 -8.21 0.40 0.62
C LEU A 164 -8.41 -0.16 2.02
N GLN A 165 -8.15 -1.45 2.25
CA GLN A 165 -8.08 -2.03 3.58
C GLN A 165 -6.76 -2.74 3.79
N LEU A 166 -6.18 -2.59 4.98
CA LEU A 166 -4.97 -3.29 5.38
C LEU A 166 -5.34 -4.51 6.20
N ASP A 167 -4.87 -5.68 5.78
CA ASP A 167 -5.05 -6.92 6.53
C ASP A 167 -3.94 -7.05 7.58
N VAL A 168 -4.29 -6.72 8.82
CA VAL A 168 -3.37 -6.71 9.95
C VAL A 168 -3.56 -7.98 10.75
N SER A 169 -2.52 -8.80 10.82
CA SER A 169 -2.57 -10.09 11.51
C SER A 169 -2.15 -10.02 12.97
N ALA A 170 -1.27 -9.08 13.32
CA ALA A 170 -0.77 -8.89 14.67
C ALA A 170 -0.43 -7.43 14.97
N VAL A 171 -0.54 -7.07 16.24
CA VAL A 171 -0.08 -5.79 16.80
C VAL A 171 0.60 -6.07 18.13
N ASP A 172 1.89 -5.78 18.19
CA ASP A 172 2.75 -6.00 19.36
C ASP A 172 3.20 -4.64 19.92
N GLY A 173 2.62 -4.25 21.06
CA GLY A 173 2.91 -2.99 21.74
C GLY A 173 3.72 -3.19 23.02
N THR A 174 4.82 -2.45 23.17
CA THR A 174 5.56 -2.32 24.43
C THR A 174 5.39 -0.91 24.96
N LEU A 175 4.97 -0.76 26.22
CA LEU A 175 4.82 0.54 26.87
C LEU A 175 6.16 1.11 27.34
N THR A 176 6.21 2.41 27.59
CA THR A 176 7.39 3.13 28.11
C THR A 176 7.87 2.65 29.49
N ASP A 177 7.05 1.94 30.25
CA ASP A 177 7.49 1.28 31.49
C ASP A 177 8.09 -0.13 31.26
N GLY A 178 8.12 -0.59 30.01
CA GLY A 178 8.65 -1.88 29.57
C GLY A 178 7.68 -3.04 29.70
N SER A 179 6.39 -2.79 29.95
CA SER A 179 5.34 -3.82 29.98
C SER A 179 4.64 -3.96 28.63
N ASP A 180 4.14 -5.17 28.33
CA ASP A 180 3.38 -5.43 27.12
C ASP A 180 1.97 -4.80 27.19
N ALA A 181 1.57 -4.12 26.12
CA ALA A 181 0.24 -3.57 25.92
C ALA A 181 -0.62 -4.50 25.06
N THR A 182 -1.84 -4.75 25.50
CA THR A 182 -2.85 -5.36 24.62
C THR A 182 -3.46 -4.29 23.72
N VAL A 183 -3.23 -4.41 22.41
CA VAL A 183 -3.79 -3.53 21.38
C VAL A 183 -4.77 -4.33 20.54
N ASP A 184 -6.02 -3.90 20.54
CA ASP A 184 -7.10 -4.52 19.77
C ASP A 184 -7.23 -3.83 18.40
N LEU A 185 -7.72 -4.59 17.42
CA LEU A 185 -8.20 -4.08 16.13
C LEU A 185 -9.73 -3.84 16.19
N PRO A 186 -10.28 -2.94 15.36
CA PRO A 186 -11.71 -2.69 15.31
C PRO A 186 -12.43 -3.89 14.70
N GLY A 187 -12.92 -4.79 15.56
CA GLY A 187 -13.57 -6.03 15.15
C GLY A 187 -12.56 -7.10 14.72
N ASN A 188 -13.04 -8.13 14.02
CA ASN A 188 -12.18 -9.11 13.33
C ASN A 188 -11.98 -8.74 11.85
N ALA A 189 -12.15 -7.46 11.51
CA ALA A 189 -12.17 -6.99 10.14
C ALA A 189 -10.88 -6.22 9.82
N PRO A 190 -10.38 -6.31 8.56
CA PRO A 190 -9.29 -5.49 8.08
C PRO A 190 -9.50 -3.99 8.33
N LEU A 191 -8.42 -3.24 8.47
CA LEU A 191 -8.46 -1.81 8.73
C LEU A 191 -8.82 -1.05 7.45
N LYS A 192 -10.08 -0.61 7.34
CA LYS A 192 -10.61 0.08 6.15
C LYS A 192 -10.36 1.58 6.15
N PHE A 193 -9.87 2.08 5.02
CA PHE A 193 -9.65 3.47 4.70
C PHE A 193 -10.59 3.90 3.57
N ASN A 194 -11.65 4.63 3.91
CA ASN A 194 -12.68 5.08 2.97
C ASN A 194 -12.26 6.34 2.19
N GLU A 195 -11.06 6.34 1.62
CA GLU A 195 -10.59 7.41 0.72
C GLU A 195 -10.54 6.88 -0.71
N PRO A 196 -11.31 7.45 -1.64
CA PRO A 196 -11.28 7.03 -3.03
C PRO A 196 -9.98 7.50 -3.70
N PHE A 197 -9.38 6.64 -4.52
CA PHE A 197 -8.18 6.96 -5.29
C PHE A 197 -8.24 6.32 -6.67
N GLU A 198 -7.54 6.93 -7.63
CA GLU A 198 -7.43 6.44 -9.00
C GLU A 198 -6.04 5.83 -9.24
N ILE A 199 -6.00 4.66 -9.86
CA ILE A 199 -4.77 4.10 -10.43
C ILE A 199 -4.73 4.48 -11.91
N ARG A 200 -3.70 5.25 -12.30
CA ARG A 200 -3.54 5.77 -13.67
C ARG A 200 -2.43 5.06 -14.41
N GLU A 201 -2.56 4.99 -15.73
CA GLU A 201 -1.54 4.42 -16.60
C GLU A 201 -0.20 5.10 -16.39
N ASN A 202 0.88 4.32 -16.25
CA ASN A 202 2.25 4.83 -16.13
C ASN A 202 2.44 5.87 -15.01
N THR A 203 1.59 5.85 -14.00
CA THR A 203 1.63 6.74 -12.85
C THR A 203 1.81 5.90 -11.59
N ARG A 204 2.65 6.38 -10.67
CA ARG A 204 2.75 5.84 -9.32
C ARG A 204 1.76 6.57 -8.43
N THR A 205 0.71 5.89 -8.01
CA THR A 205 -0.20 6.34 -6.96
C THR A 205 0.36 5.90 -5.62
N THR A 206 0.70 6.83 -4.74
CA THR A 206 1.12 6.55 -3.36
C THR A 206 -0.04 6.78 -2.42
N PHE A 207 -0.50 5.74 -1.74
CA PHE A 207 -1.56 5.79 -0.73
C PHE A 207 -0.92 5.66 0.65
N THR A 208 -0.95 6.71 1.45
CA THR A 208 -0.42 6.73 2.81
C THR A 208 -1.56 6.53 3.80
N ALA A 209 -1.55 5.39 4.49
CA ALA A 209 -2.51 5.01 5.52
C ALA A 209 -2.04 5.45 6.91
N ASP A 210 -2.86 6.24 7.60
CA ASP A 210 -2.54 6.76 8.93
C ASP A 210 -3.30 6.00 10.04
N PHE A 211 -2.58 5.68 11.12
CA PHE A 211 -3.10 4.98 12.28
C PHE A 211 -2.96 5.78 13.56
N ALA A 212 -3.82 5.48 14.53
CA ALA A 212 -3.69 6.01 15.87
C ALA A 212 -4.06 4.94 16.91
N PRO A 213 -3.18 4.63 17.87
CA PRO A 213 -3.61 3.90 19.06
C PRO A 213 -4.44 4.84 19.95
N VAL A 214 -5.57 4.32 20.43
CA VAL A 214 -6.45 5.04 21.36
C VAL A 214 -6.62 4.23 22.63
N LEU A 215 -6.32 4.83 23.78
CA LEU A 215 -6.47 4.21 25.09
C LEU A 215 -7.96 3.96 25.38
N ARG A 216 -8.26 2.71 25.75
CA ARG A 216 -9.58 2.25 26.19
C ARG A 216 -9.60 2.06 27.70
N GLY A 217 -10.79 1.81 28.24
CA GLY A 217 -10.93 1.39 29.63
C GLY A 217 -10.15 0.10 29.92
N ASN A 218 -9.61 -0.01 31.13
CA ASN A 218 -8.80 -1.15 31.62
C ASN A 218 -7.36 -1.24 31.07
N GLY A 219 -6.81 -0.18 30.50
CA GLY A 219 -5.41 -0.16 30.04
C GLY A 219 -5.17 -0.93 28.74
N ARG A 220 -6.22 -1.18 27.96
CA ARG A 220 -6.13 -1.73 26.60
C ARG A 220 -6.12 -0.60 25.60
N TYR A 221 -5.54 -0.82 24.43
CA TYR A 221 -5.57 0.15 23.34
C TYR A 221 -6.41 -0.40 22.18
N LEU A 222 -6.95 0.49 21.38
CA LEU A 222 -7.60 0.17 20.12
C LEU A 222 -6.84 0.90 19.02
N LEU A 223 -6.25 0.15 18.07
CA LEU A 223 -5.66 0.74 16.88
C LEU A 223 -6.80 1.13 15.92
N ARG A 224 -6.81 2.38 15.45
CA ARG A 224 -7.84 2.88 14.53
C ARG A 224 -7.23 3.53 13.30
N PRO A 225 -7.86 3.40 12.13
CA PRO A 225 -7.52 4.23 10.99
C PRO A 225 -7.91 5.69 11.28
N VAL A 226 -7.11 6.62 10.79
CA VAL A 226 -7.34 8.07 10.92
C VAL A 226 -7.77 8.63 9.57
N PRO A 227 -9.07 8.88 9.33
CA PRO A 227 -9.56 9.29 8.02
C PRO A 227 -8.95 10.60 7.50
N SER A 228 -8.64 11.54 8.41
CA SER A 228 -8.03 12.83 8.04
C SER A 228 -6.54 12.75 7.74
N GLY A 229 -5.88 11.64 8.06
CA GLY A 229 -4.45 11.42 7.84
C GLY A 229 -4.16 10.62 6.57
N ILE A 230 -5.19 10.23 5.82
CA ILE A 230 -5.00 9.55 4.54
C ILE A 230 -4.48 10.56 3.52
N GLU A 231 -3.36 10.26 2.88
CA GLU A 231 -2.75 11.10 1.85
C GLU A 231 -2.59 10.28 0.56
N VAL A 232 -2.98 10.86 -0.58
CA VAL A 232 -2.89 10.22 -1.90
C VAL A 232 -2.12 11.11 -2.85
N ASP A 233 -0.92 10.65 -3.23
CA ASP A 233 -0.02 11.37 -4.12
C ASP A 233 0.13 10.67 -5.47
N TYR A 234 0.29 11.47 -6.52
CA TYR A 234 0.49 10.97 -7.88
C TYR A 234 1.86 11.42 -8.39
N GLY A 235 2.79 10.48 -8.43
CA GLY A 235 4.09 10.67 -9.05
C GLY A 235 4.06 10.18 -10.50
N GLU A 236 4.60 10.97 -11.42
CA GLU A 236 4.96 10.45 -12.74
C GLU A 236 6.05 9.41 -12.55
N THR A 237 5.81 8.18 -13.02
CA THR A 237 6.88 7.19 -13.08
C THR A 237 7.85 7.71 -14.13
N ASP A 238 9.13 7.90 -13.80
CA ASP A 238 10.18 8.35 -14.73
C ASP A 238 10.33 7.35 -15.89
N GLY A 239 9.41 7.39 -16.84
CA GLY A 239 9.56 6.82 -18.16
C GLY A 239 10.47 7.78 -18.91
N ASP A 240 11.78 7.50 -18.87
CA ASP A 240 12.85 8.09 -19.68
C ASP A 240 12.32 9.17 -20.63
N SER A 241 12.26 10.42 -20.14
CA SER A 241 12.02 11.59 -20.95
C SER A 241 13.28 11.89 -21.75
N GLY A 242 13.60 10.98 -22.67
CA GLY A 242 14.55 11.20 -23.74
C GLY A 242 14.00 12.26 -24.70
N ALA A 243 14.23 13.55 -24.39
CA ALA A 243 14.55 14.59 -25.38
C ALA A 243 14.67 15.99 -24.74
N GLY A 244 15.88 16.57 -24.86
CA GLY A 244 16.05 18.01 -25.09
C GLY A 244 16.91 18.76 -24.08
N ASP A 245 18.23 18.84 -24.30
CA ASP A 245 18.87 20.06 -24.81
C ASP A 245 20.39 19.93 -24.86
N GLY A 246 20.93 20.16 -26.05
CA GLY A 246 22.36 20.12 -26.32
C GLY A 246 22.60 20.28 -27.82
N ALA A 247 22.10 21.39 -28.36
CA ALA A 247 22.35 21.82 -29.74
C ALA A 247 23.85 21.80 -30.06
N ASP A 248 24.29 20.84 -30.85
CA ASP A 248 25.53 20.94 -31.62
C ASP A 248 25.21 21.57 -32.98
N ASP A 249 25.42 22.88 -32.99
CA ASP A 249 25.41 23.80 -34.11
C ASP A 249 26.28 23.31 -35.28
N GLU A 250 25.63 22.71 -36.27
CA GLU A 250 26.19 22.56 -37.61
C GLU A 250 26.17 23.94 -38.29
N THR A 251 27.32 24.60 -38.50
CA THR A 251 27.74 25.03 -39.85
C THR A 251 29.06 25.80 -39.91
N ASP A 252 29.91 25.24 -40.78
CA ASP A 252 31.05 25.82 -41.49
C ASP A 252 30.86 27.30 -41.92
N GLY A 253 31.81 28.13 -41.50
CA GLY A 253 31.87 29.56 -41.80
C GLY A 253 33.31 30.06 -41.80
N THR A 254 34.06 29.66 -42.81
CA THR A 254 35.35 30.25 -43.17
C THR A 254 35.22 31.77 -43.32
N ASN A 255 35.91 32.53 -42.46
CA ASN A 255 36.18 33.95 -42.72
C ASN A 255 37.65 34.27 -42.43
N GLU A 256 38.43 34.22 -43.51
CA GLU A 256 39.76 34.80 -43.62
C GLU A 256 39.69 36.32 -43.40
N SER A 257 40.62 36.84 -42.60
CA SER A 257 41.22 38.20 -42.56
C SER A 257 41.62 38.48 -41.12
N ASP A 258 42.72 39.12 -40.74
CA ASP A 258 43.95 39.63 -41.34
C ASP A 258 44.65 40.32 -40.15
N ASP A 259 45.98 40.33 -40.12
CA ASP A 259 46.83 41.09 -39.18
C ASP A 259 46.77 40.70 -37.67
N GLY A 260 47.84 40.75 -36.86
CA GLY A 260 49.21 41.16 -37.04
C GLY A 260 49.87 41.26 -35.65
N SER A 261 51.16 40.92 -35.57
CA SER A 261 52.09 41.26 -34.46
C SER A 261 51.76 40.73 -33.06
N GLY A 262 52.60 39.97 -32.34
CA GLY A 262 54.04 39.75 -32.43
C GLY A 262 54.57 39.52 -31.01
N GLY A 263 55.56 38.61 -30.88
CA GLY A 263 56.51 38.48 -29.75
C GLY A 263 55.90 38.14 -28.37
N GLY A 264 56.22 37.02 -27.71
CA GLY A 264 57.53 36.40 -27.59
C GLY A 264 58.13 36.73 -26.21
N ALA A 265 58.52 35.67 -25.51
CA ALA A 265 59.57 35.64 -24.46
C ALA A 265 59.15 36.26 -23.11
N GLU A 266 59.33 35.66 -21.93
CA GLU A 266 59.96 34.42 -21.43
C GLU A 266 59.31 34.05 -20.09
#